data_AF-A0A133YEA9-F1
#
_entry.id   AF-A0A133YEA9-F1
#
_cell.length_a   1.000
_cell.length_b   1.000
_cell.length_c   1.000
_cell.angle_alpha   90.00
_cell.angle_beta   90.00
_cell.angle_gamma   90.00
#
_symmetry.space_group_name_H-M   'P 1'
#
loop_
_entity.id
_entity.type
_entity.pdbx_description
1 polymer ?
#
loop_
_entity_poly.entity_id
_entity_poly.type
_entity_poly.pdbx_seq_one_letter_code
_entity_poly.pdbx_strand_id
1 'polypeptide(L)'
;MNAKRLVNQLARPVVRLVTNLARELLTKVNGYFNLSEREPFYGSLFSQKLVASVVIIDEEDLRMLHCFEMQGDKLVYDAETQALVCCDEYAWALLKAVSELVNCNNPPQLSDDERKLIAAMNHLDYAELEKCWADLKPFIESGHIGAKTAEIKPEQLYPAAPRIKSMCLNISHDCNLRCQYCFASCGDYATGHREMLSYETGKKAVDFLIKASGPRRNLDIDFFGGEPLMNWKVLKALTLYCEEEAPKHNKKIRLTVTTNALLLNDERTKFINEHMKNCVLSIDGRPEIQDKLRPAVGGHGSYSHVMPKIKKFVLDRGNKEYYVRGTFTHYNTDFSEDVKHLATLDLRQISMEPVVAKPTDDFRLRDSDIPKVLEEYEKLAVHYQQTKDGEHPYRFFHFNVQLEGGACAFKRYKGCGVGTEYIAVTPNGSIYPCHQFVGEEQYIMGNVNDTQPDELDKKVQAKFKDLFTLNSHDCLNCWSRYHCGGGCPANNWHQNSDLHKNYKIGCIMEQKRLECSLWLKAKERGGLQAQIQPDIDEVAICGSGCGGGCDTESSAGPHC
;
A
#
# COMPACT_ATOMS: atom_id res chain seq x y z
N MET A 1 28.40 31.78 -14.51
CA MET A 1 27.82 31.96 -13.16
C MET A 1 27.01 33.25 -12.95
N ASN A 2 27.18 34.35 -13.71
CA ASN A 2 26.52 35.64 -13.39
C ASN A 2 25.19 35.96 -14.10
N ALA A 3 24.76 35.22 -15.14
CA ALA A 3 23.46 35.47 -15.78
C ALA A 3 22.27 34.84 -15.04
N LYS A 4 22.41 33.62 -14.50
CA LYS A 4 21.37 32.91 -13.73
C LYS A 4 20.97 33.64 -12.42
N ARG A 5 21.93 34.25 -11.72
CA ARG A 5 21.65 35.04 -10.51
C ARG A 5 20.86 36.32 -10.79
N LEU A 6 21.14 36.98 -11.92
CA LEU A 6 20.46 38.20 -12.32
C LEU A 6 19.00 37.93 -12.75
N VAL A 7 18.76 36.81 -13.46
CA VAL A 7 17.41 36.36 -13.83
C VAL A 7 16.59 36.03 -12.58
N ASN A 8 17.18 35.34 -11.58
CA ASN A 8 16.48 35.02 -10.33
C ASN A 8 16.18 36.26 -9.46
N GLN A 9 17.03 37.29 -9.50
CA GLN A 9 16.80 38.54 -8.75
C GLN A 9 15.77 39.47 -9.40
N LEU A 10 15.69 39.47 -10.75
CA LEU A 10 14.78 40.36 -11.49
C LEU A 10 13.41 39.71 -11.80
N ALA A 11 13.34 38.39 -12.01
CA ALA A 11 12.09 37.71 -12.36
C ALA A 11 11.17 37.47 -11.15
N ARG A 12 11.73 37.20 -9.96
CA ARG A 12 10.94 36.88 -8.75
C ARG A 12 10.03 38.01 -8.27
N PRO A 13 10.47 39.28 -8.19
CA PRO A 13 9.59 40.38 -7.79
C PRO A 13 8.48 40.63 -8.84
N VAL A 14 8.79 40.47 -10.12
CA VAL A 14 7.85 40.68 -11.23
C VAL A 14 6.77 39.61 -11.26
N VAL A 15 7.13 38.33 -11.06
CA VAL A 15 6.16 37.22 -10.95
C VAL A 15 5.27 37.40 -9.72
N ARG A 16 5.83 37.84 -8.59
CA ARG A 16 5.07 38.12 -7.36
C ARG A 16 4.10 39.30 -7.55
N LEU A 17 4.53 40.35 -8.24
CA LEU A 17 3.70 41.50 -8.59
C LEU A 17 2.56 41.11 -9.53
N VAL A 18 2.83 40.34 -10.58
CA VAL A 18 1.82 39.89 -11.56
C VAL A 18 0.79 38.94 -10.91
N THR A 19 1.23 38.04 -10.03
CA THR A 19 0.34 37.11 -9.31
C THR A 19 -0.56 37.85 -8.32
N ASN A 20 -0.03 38.87 -7.63
CA ASN A 20 -0.81 39.71 -6.73
C ASN A 20 -1.81 40.60 -7.49
N LEU A 21 -1.39 41.19 -8.62
CA LEU A 21 -2.28 41.99 -9.49
C LEU A 21 -3.41 41.14 -10.07
N ALA A 22 -3.11 39.89 -10.46
CA ALA A 22 -4.10 38.94 -10.97
C ALA A 22 -5.12 38.54 -9.90
N ARG A 23 -4.69 38.35 -8.64
CA ARG A 23 -5.61 38.14 -7.51
C ARG A 23 -6.49 39.36 -7.26
N GLU A 24 -5.91 40.56 -7.24
CA GLU A 24 -6.68 41.80 -7.00
C GLU A 24 -7.72 42.07 -8.09
N LEU A 25 -7.38 41.76 -9.36
CA LEU A 25 -8.30 41.83 -10.49
C LEU A 25 -9.42 40.77 -10.39
N LEU A 26 -9.11 39.54 -9.97
CA LEU A 26 -10.12 38.49 -9.74
C LEU A 26 -11.10 38.86 -8.62
N THR A 27 -10.60 39.46 -7.53
CA THR A 27 -11.45 39.93 -6.42
C THR A 27 -12.33 41.10 -6.85
N LYS A 28 -11.81 42.02 -7.69
CA LYS A 28 -12.60 43.13 -8.25
C LYS A 28 -13.63 42.65 -9.26
N VAL A 29 -13.30 41.68 -10.13
CA VAL A 29 -14.23 41.13 -11.14
C VAL A 29 -15.36 40.32 -10.49
N ASN A 30 -15.09 39.57 -9.42
CA ASN A 30 -16.12 38.87 -8.64
C ASN A 30 -17.06 39.83 -7.89
N GLY A 31 -16.65 41.07 -7.62
CA GLY A 31 -17.50 42.10 -7.02
C GLY A 31 -18.49 42.76 -7.98
N TYR A 32 -18.31 42.61 -9.31
CA TYR A 32 -19.15 43.25 -10.33
C TYR A 32 -20.17 42.31 -10.98
N PHE A 33 -20.05 40.99 -10.81
CA PHE A 33 -20.97 40.00 -11.40
C PHE A 33 -21.74 39.25 -10.31
N ASN A 34 -23.02 39.58 -10.17
CA ASN A 34 -23.97 38.84 -9.34
C ASN A 34 -24.32 37.51 -10.07
N LEU A 35 -23.52 36.47 -9.83
CA LEU A 35 -23.70 35.14 -10.41
C LEU A 35 -24.37 34.20 -9.40
N SER A 36 -25.65 34.43 -9.17
CA SER A 36 -26.55 33.33 -8.81
C SER A 36 -26.88 32.55 -10.08
N GLU A 37 -26.66 31.24 -10.07
CA GLU A 37 -26.97 30.27 -11.14
C GLU A 37 -25.98 30.18 -12.32
N ARG A 38 -24.90 29.38 -12.15
CA ARG A 38 -24.35 28.37 -13.08
C ARG A 38 -22.99 27.83 -12.59
N GLU A 39 -22.71 26.57 -12.91
CA GLU A 39 -21.66 25.67 -12.42
C GLU A 39 -20.18 26.15 -12.39
N PRO A 40 -19.31 25.52 -11.58
CA PRO A 40 -17.91 25.92 -11.37
C PRO A 40 -16.96 25.22 -12.36
N PHE A 41 -16.60 25.88 -13.47
CA PHE A 41 -15.65 25.30 -14.43
C PHE A 41 -14.52 26.22 -14.93
N TYR A 42 -14.35 27.42 -14.39
CA TYR A 42 -13.34 28.37 -14.90
C TYR A 42 -12.26 28.83 -13.91
N GLY A 43 -12.25 28.32 -12.67
CA GLY A 43 -11.24 28.67 -11.65
C GLY A 43 -9.95 27.84 -11.65
N SER A 44 -9.95 26.64 -12.26
CA SER A 44 -8.83 25.68 -12.11
C SER A 44 -7.86 25.62 -13.29
N LEU A 45 -8.26 26.03 -14.51
CA LEU A 45 -7.40 25.93 -15.69
C LEU A 45 -6.40 27.09 -15.86
N PHE A 46 -6.74 28.29 -15.39
CA PHE A 46 -5.88 29.47 -15.58
C PHE A 46 -4.76 29.60 -14.54
N SER A 47 -4.96 29.09 -13.32
CA SER A 47 -3.92 29.06 -12.27
C SER A 47 -2.89 27.96 -12.51
N GLN A 48 -3.29 26.81 -13.06
CA GLN A 48 -2.39 25.69 -13.29
C GLN A 48 -1.43 25.94 -14.47
N LYS A 49 -1.85 26.60 -15.55
CA LYS A 49 -0.98 26.82 -16.73
C LYS A 49 0.07 27.91 -16.55
N LEU A 50 -0.20 28.96 -15.77
CA LEU A 50 0.81 30.02 -15.54
C LEU A 50 1.87 29.61 -14.51
N VAL A 51 1.50 28.81 -13.50
CA VAL A 51 2.45 28.32 -12.47
C VAL A 51 3.32 27.18 -13.02
N ALA A 52 2.80 26.37 -13.94
CA ALA A 52 3.55 25.26 -14.55
C ALA A 52 4.71 25.68 -15.48
N SER A 53 4.81 26.96 -15.86
CA SER A 53 5.74 27.38 -16.93
C SER A 53 7.03 28.05 -16.43
N VAL A 54 7.16 28.39 -15.14
CA VAL A 54 8.38 29.05 -14.60
C VAL A 54 8.65 28.67 -13.13
N VAL A 55 8.53 27.38 -12.80
CA VAL A 55 9.21 26.82 -11.63
C VAL A 55 10.04 25.66 -12.15
N ILE A 56 11.32 25.92 -12.39
CA ILE A 56 12.30 24.84 -12.41
C ILE A 56 12.33 24.35 -10.97
N ILE A 57 11.56 23.31 -10.67
CA ILE A 57 11.70 22.56 -9.42
C ILE A 57 13.08 21.92 -9.53
N ASP A 58 14.07 22.43 -8.80
CA ASP A 58 15.29 21.66 -8.59
C ASP A 58 14.84 20.39 -7.85
N GLU A 59 15.04 19.23 -8.47
CA GLU A 59 14.69 17.92 -7.90
C GLU A 59 15.38 17.68 -6.53
N GLU A 60 16.38 18.50 -6.20
CA GLU A 60 17.20 18.45 -4.98
C GLU A 60 16.53 19.05 -3.71
N ASP A 61 15.32 19.62 -3.79
CA ASP A 61 14.68 20.35 -2.66
C ASP A 61 13.25 19.90 -2.29
N LEU A 62 12.82 18.71 -2.73
CA LEU A 62 11.49 18.19 -2.44
C LEU A 62 11.28 17.91 -0.95
N ARG A 63 10.18 18.45 -0.39
CA ARG A 63 9.63 18.07 0.93
C ARG A 63 8.14 17.83 0.80
N MET A 64 7.58 17.05 1.71
CA MET A 64 6.23 16.51 1.57
C MET A 64 5.44 16.65 2.86
N LEU A 65 4.85 17.84 3.05
CA LEU A 65 3.88 18.08 4.10
C LEU A 65 2.48 17.90 3.52
N HIS A 66 1.76 16.89 4.02
CA HIS A 66 0.36 16.65 3.68
C HIS A 66 -0.54 17.16 4.80
N CYS A 67 -1.43 18.09 4.47
CA CYS A 67 -2.41 18.64 5.40
C CYS A 67 -3.79 18.09 5.04
N PHE A 68 -4.48 17.46 6.00
CA PHE A 68 -5.83 16.95 5.81
C PHE A 68 -6.69 17.12 7.06
N GLU A 69 -8.00 17.09 6.87
CA GLU A 69 -8.99 17.16 7.95
C GLU A 69 -9.88 15.92 7.89
N MET A 70 -10.15 15.32 9.04
CA MET A 70 -11.06 14.17 9.14
C MET A 70 -11.82 14.24 10.46
N GLN A 71 -13.16 14.16 10.38
CA GLN A 71 -14.05 14.26 11.55
C GLN A 71 -13.80 15.52 12.41
N GLY A 72 -13.40 16.63 11.78
CA GLY A 72 -13.07 17.90 12.43
C GLY A 72 -11.65 17.98 13.02
N ASP A 73 -10.90 16.88 13.05
CA ASP A 73 -9.49 16.89 13.46
C ASP A 73 -8.59 17.36 12.32
N LYS A 74 -7.72 18.32 12.61
CA LYS A 74 -6.77 18.90 11.67
C LYS A 74 -5.40 18.25 11.83
N LEU A 75 -4.90 17.61 10.77
CA LEU A 75 -3.72 16.75 10.82
C LEU A 75 -2.71 17.14 9.75
N VAL A 76 -1.44 17.24 10.16
CA VAL A 76 -0.31 17.45 9.26
C VAL A 76 0.62 16.24 9.35
N TYR A 77 0.87 15.61 8.21
CA TYR A 77 1.79 14.48 8.08
C TYR A 77 2.98 14.87 7.22
N ASP A 78 4.19 14.72 7.77
CA ASP A 78 5.42 14.87 7.03
C ASP A 78 5.90 13.51 6.54
N ALA A 79 5.92 13.30 5.22
CA ALA A 79 6.31 12.01 4.67
C ALA A 79 7.78 11.68 4.95
N GLU A 80 8.66 12.68 5.01
CA GLU A 80 10.12 12.47 5.13
C GLU A 80 10.50 12.04 6.54
N THR A 81 9.99 12.76 7.53
CA THR A 81 10.24 12.47 8.94
C THR A 81 9.27 11.44 9.52
N GLN A 82 8.13 11.21 8.86
CA GLN A 82 6.97 10.48 9.36
C GLN A 82 6.31 11.14 10.59
N ALA A 83 6.63 12.41 10.84
CA ALA A 83 5.99 13.18 11.88
C ALA A 83 4.49 13.33 11.58
N LEU A 84 3.66 13.08 12.59
CA LEU A 84 2.23 13.29 12.55
C LEU A 84 1.85 14.30 13.63
N VAL A 85 1.32 15.44 13.21
CA VAL A 85 0.96 16.56 14.09
C VAL A 85 -0.55 16.71 14.11
N CYS A 86 -1.13 16.68 15.31
CA CYS A 86 -2.52 17.09 15.55
C CYS A 86 -2.52 18.60 15.83
N CYS A 87 -3.22 19.37 15.02
CA CYS A 87 -3.17 20.83 15.06
C CYS A 87 -4.41 21.41 15.73
N ASP A 88 -4.21 22.48 16.50
CA ASP A 88 -5.25 23.47 16.73
C ASP A 88 -5.38 24.41 15.49
N GLU A 89 -6.27 25.39 15.56
CA GLU A 89 -6.50 26.33 14.44
C GLU A 89 -5.25 27.16 14.08
N TYR A 90 -4.42 27.50 15.07
CA TYR A 90 -3.22 28.32 14.87
C TYR A 90 -2.12 27.52 14.18
N ALA A 91 -1.80 26.34 14.74
CA ALA A 91 -0.80 25.44 14.18
C ALA A 91 -1.19 24.97 12.78
N TRP A 92 -2.49 24.71 12.55
CA TRP A 92 -3.02 24.36 11.24
C TRP A 92 -2.80 25.46 10.21
N ALA A 93 -3.19 26.70 10.52
CA ALA A 93 -3.04 27.82 9.60
C ALA A 93 -1.57 28.07 9.23
N LEU A 94 -0.67 27.97 10.22
CA LEU A 94 0.78 28.11 10.01
C LEU A 94 1.36 26.96 9.18
N LEU A 95 1.13 25.70 9.57
CA LEU A 95 1.71 24.54 8.88
C LEU A 95 1.13 24.34 7.48
N LYS A 96 -0.14 24.69 7.27
CA LYS A 96 -0.74 24.70 5.93
C LYS A 96 -0.04 25.72 5.04
N ALA A 97 0.21 26.94 5.52
CA ALA A 97 0.97 27.93 4.77
C ALA A 97 2.43 27.48 4.52
N VAL A 98 3.07 26.86 5.51
CA VAL A 98 4.41 26.27 5.36
C VAL A 98 4.42 25.20 4.27
N SER A 99 3.41 24.32 4.21
CA SER A 99 3.30 23.26 3.19
C SER A 99 3.27 23.81 1.76
N GLU A 100 2.72 25.01 1.57
CA GLU A 100 2.69 25.70 0.26
C GLU A 100 4.04 26.34 -0.10
N LEU A 101 4.90 26.64 0.88
CA LEU A 101 6.21 27.28 0.72
C LEU A 101 7.38 26.30 0.66
N VAL A 102 7.13 25.04 0.98
CA VAL A 102 8.12 23.94 1.05
C VAL A 102 8.98 23.83 -0.23
N ASN A 103 8.43 24.18 -1.40
CA ASN A 103 9.13 24.13 -2.68
C ASN A 103 9.84 25.45 -3.07
N CYS A 104 9.84 26.47 -2.19
CA CYS A 104 10.29 27.83 -2.51
C CYS A 104 11.43 28.35 -1.61
N ASN A 105 11.53 27.88 -0.35
CA ASN A 105 12.46 28.41 0.66
C ASN A 105 13.15 27.27 1.46
N ASN A 106 14.37 27.50 1.96
CA ASN A 106 15.12 26.50 2.74
C ASN A 106 15.77 27.10 4.01
N PRO A 107 15.36 26.70 5.24
CA PRO A 107 14.09 26.01 5.57
C PRO A 107 12.87 26.87 5.19
N PRO A 108 11.66 26.30 5.07
CA PRO A 108 10.48 27.11 4.80
C PRO A 108 10.25 28.07 5.97
N GLN A 109 10.21 29.37 5.68
CA GLN A 109 10.04 30.43 6.66
C GLN A 109 8.90 31.34 6.23
N LEU A 110 8.07 31.73 7.18
CA LEU A 110 7.06 32.76 7.02
C LEU A 110 7.63 34.08 7.53
N SER A 111 7.56 35.14 6.74
CA SER A 111 7.83 36.51 7.19
C SER A 111 6.74 37.03 8.12
N ASP A 112 7.02 38.09 8.88
CA ASP A 112 6.05 38.76 9.77
C ASP A 112 4.79 39.21 9.01
N ASP A 113 4.95 39.77 7.80
CA ASP A 113 3.83 40.18 6.96
C ASP A 113 2.99 38.99 6.47
N GLU A 114 3.63 37.86 6.14
CA GLU A 114 2.92 36.62 5.77
C GLU A 114 2.14 36.06 6.97
N ARG A 115 2.71 36.11 8.18
CA ARG A 115 2.02 35.64 9.40
C ARG A 115 0.84 36.54 9.77
N LYS A 116 0.96 37.86 9.65
CA LYS A 116 -0.17 38.80 9.81
C LYS A 116 -1.27 38.52 8.80
N LEU A 117 -0.91 38.25 7.55
CA LEU A 117 -1.88 37.92 6.51
C LEU A 117 -2.60 36.60 6.82
N ILE A 118 -1.86 35.57 7.25
CA ILE A 118 -2.43 34.27 7.65
C ILE A 118 -3.41 34.47 8.82
N ALA A 119 -3.03 35.23 9.84
CA ALA A 119 -3.91 35.53 10.96
C ALA A 119 -5.21 36.22 10.50
N ALA A 120 -5.09 37.26 9.66
CA ALA A 120 -6.25 37.99 9.13
C ALA A 120 -7.16 37.10 8.26
N MET A 121 -6.59 36.29 7.37
CA MET A 121 -7.34 35.41 6.46
C MET A 121 -8.09 34.29 7.18
N ASN A 122 -7.58 33.84 8.33
CA ASN A 122 -8.18 32.76 9.12
C ASN A 122 -8.96 33.29 10.34
N HIS A 123 -9.10 34.62 10.48
CA HIS A 123 -9.75 35.28 11.62
C HIS A 123 -9.15 34.90 12.98
N LEU A 124 -7.82 34.76 13.05
CA LEU A 124 -7.08 34.38 14.24
C LEU A 124 -6.47 35.62 14.91
N ASP A 125 -6.32 35.55 16.24
CA ASP A 125 -5.55 36.55 16.98
C ASP A 125 -4.06 36.46 16.61
N TYR A 126 -3.48 37.59 16.21
CA TYR A 126 -2.09 37.62 15.74
C TYR A 126 -1.08 37.33 16.86
N ALA A 127 -1.35 37.77 18.10
CA ALA A 127 -0.42 37.56 19.20
C ALA A 127 -0.36 36.08 19.61
N GLU A 128 -1.49 35.38 19.63
CA GLU A 128 -1.52 33.92 19.85
C GLU A 128 -0.91 33.16 18.68
N LEU A 129 -1.12 33.61 17.43
CA LEU A 129 -0.48 33.02 16.26
C LEU A 129 1.05 33.17 16.31
N GLU A 130 1.57 34.31 16.74
CA GLU A 130 3.02 34.50 16.91
C GLU A 130 3.61 33.60 18.00
N LYS A 131 2.89 33.36 19.10
CA LYS A 131 3.32 32.38 20.12
C LYS A 131 3.41 30.98 19.53
N CYS A 132 2.36 30.55 18.83
CA CYS A 132 2.34 29.26 18.14
C CYS A 132 3.49 29.14 17.12
N TRP A 133 3.77 30.21 16.36
CA TRP A 133 4.89 30.23 15.44
C TRP A 133 6.25 30.13 16.15
N ALA A 134 6.43 30.80 17.28
CA ALA A 134 7.64 30.70 18.08
C ALA A 134 7.90 29.28 18.58
N ASP A 135 6.85 28.52 18.88
CA ASP A 135 6.94 27.11 19.28
C ASP A 135 7.21 26.17 18.09
N LEU A 136 6.57 26.40 16.94
CA LEU A 136 6.72 25.56 15.75
C LEU A 136 8.06 25.77 15.02
N LYS A 137 8.54 27.02 14.99
CA LYS A 137 9.70 27.43 14.20
C LYS A 137 10.96 26.59 14.49
N PRO A 138 11.35 26.30 15.75
CA PRO A 138 12.49 25.44 16.03
C PRO A 138 12.39 24.04 15.42
N PHE A 139 11.19 23.44 15.38
CA PHE A 139 10.98 22.12 14.76
C PHE A 139 11.13 22.14 13.25
N ILE A 140 10.68 23.23 12.61
CA ILE A 140 10.85 23.45 11.17
C ILE A 140 12.33 23.69 10.84
N GLU A 141 13.02 24.52 11.62
CA GLU A 141 14.43 24.86 11.41
C GLU A 141 15.37 23.66 11.65
N SER A 142 15.03 22.81 12.61
CA SER A 142 15.77 21.57 12.89
C SER A 142 15.40 20.40 11.98
N GLY A 143 14.41 20.55 11.11
CA GLY A 143 13.99 19.51 10.17
C GLY A 143 13.21 18.36 10.80
N HIS A 144 12.66 18.53 12.01
CA HIS A 144 11.67 17.58 12.56
C HIS A 144 10.33 17.66 11.83
N ILE A 145 10.06 18.80 11.18
CA ILE A 145 8.93 19.01 10.27
C ILE A 145 9.46 19.67 9.00
N GLY A 146 9.09 19.12 7.86
CA GLY A 146 9.55 19.56 6.55
C GLY A 146 11.02 19.23 6.35
N ALA A 147 11.46 18.01 6.65
CA ALA A 147 12.80 17.57 6.28
C ALA A 147 12.96 17.53 4.75
N LYS A 148 14.20 17.63 4.27
CA LYS A 148 14.50 17.35 2.87
C LYS A 148 14.42 15.86 2.60
N THR A 149 14.03 15.52 1.37
CA THR A 149 14.10 14.13 0.90
C THR A 149 15.54 13.61 1.00
N ALA A 150 15.71 12.46 1.65
CA ALA A 150 17.03 11.84 1.77
C ALA A 150 17.52 11.35 0.39
N GLU A 151 18.77 11.66 0.04
CA GLU A 151 19.43 11.07 -1.12
C GLU A 151 19.76 9.60 -0.84
N ILE A 152 19.03 8.70 -1.49
CA ILE A 152 19.32 7.26 -1.42
C ILE A 152 19.69 6.76 -2.81
N LYS A 153 20.88 6.21 -2.92
CA LYS A 153 21.35 5.58 -4.15
C LYS A 153 20.79 4.16 -4.27
N PRO A 154 20.35 3.71 -5.45
CA PRO A 154 19.81 2.36 -5.65
C PRO A 154 20.74 1.25 -5.13
N GLU A 155 22.07 1.44 -5.22
CA GLU A 155 23.08 0.47 -4.78
C GLU A 155 23.07 0.25 -3.26
N GLN A 156 22.60 1.24 -2.48
CA GLN A 156 22.44 1.10 -1.03
C GLN A 156 21.24 0.22 -0.66
N LEU A 157 20.31 0.02 -1.61
CA LEU A 157 19.11 -0.75 -1.39
C LEU A 157 19.21 -2.15 -2.01
N TYR A 158 19.99 -2.36 -3.06
CA TYR A 158 20.17 -3.67 -3.67
C TYR A 158 21.45 -4.34 -3.17
N PRO A 159 21.40 -5.49 -2.47
CA PRO A 159 22.58 -6.34 -2.38
C PRO A 159 23.04 -6.72 -3.81
N ALA A 160 24.32 -7.05 -3.98
CA ALA A 160 24.96 -7.28 -5.28
C ALA A 160 24.26 -8.29 -6.21
N ALA A 161 23.34 -9.12 -5.67
CA ALA A 161 22.38 -9.90 -6.45
C ALA A 161 20.99 -9.90 -5.76
N PRO A 162 19.88 -9.84 -6.51
CA PRO A 162 18.54 -10.10 -5.97
C PRO A 162 18.50 -11.48 -5.32
N ARG A 163 17.85 -11.59 -4.16
CA ARG A 163 17.71 -12.86 -3.43
C ARG A 163 16.24 -13.14 -3.18
N ILE A 164 15.77 -14.25 -3.74
CA ILE A 164 14.37 -14.64 -3.58
C ILE A 164 14.16 -15.08 -2.13
N LYS A 165 13.23 -14.41 -1.43
CA LYS A 165 12.88 -14.68 -0.04
C LYS A 165 11.49 -15.29 0.12
N SER A 166 10.62 -15.07 -0.85
CA SER A 166 9.22 -15.50 -0.81
C SER A 166 8.79 -16.10 -2.14
N MET A 167 7.95 -17.12 -2.08
CA MET A 167 7.39 -17.80 -3.26
C MET A 167 5.89 -18.04 -3.09
N CYS A 168 5.12 -17.63 -4.08
CA CYS A 168 3.74 -18.07 -4.27
C CYS A 168 3.75 -19.34 -5.12
N LEU A 169 3.52 -20.49 -4.49
CA LEU A 169 3.53 -21.78 -5.18
C LEU A 169 2.09 -22.15 -5.56
N ASN A 170 1.79 -22.14 -6.85
CA ASN A 170 0.47 -22.51 -7.35
C ASN A 170 0.32 -24.03 -7.32
N ILE A 171 -0.37 -24.54 -6.30
CA ILE A 171 -0.60 -25.98 -6.09
C ILE A 171 -1.60 -26.53 -7.12
N SER A 172 -2.48 -25.66 -7.63
CA SER A 172 -3.49 -26.00 -8.62
C SER A 172 -3.74 -24.81 -9.54
N HIS A 173 -3.91 -25.09 -10.83
CA HIS A 173 -4.51 -24.21 -11.84
C HIS A 173 -5.94 -24.68 -12.20
N ASP A 174 -6.69 -25.16 -11.21
CA ASP A 174 -8.14 -25.39 -11.28
C ASP A 174 -8.79 -24.90 -9.98
N CYS A 175 -10.09 -24.63 -10.03
CA CYS A 175 -10.84 -24.17 -8.88
C CYS A 175 -12.27 -24.74 -8.90
N ASN A 176 -12.82 -24.95 -7.71
CA ASN A 176 -14.21 -25.35 -7.49
C ASN A 176 -15.17 -24.16 -7.30
N LEU A 177 -14.68 -22.92 -7.48
CA LEU A 177 -15.49 -21.70 -7.61
C LEU A 177 -15.29 -21.06 -8.99
N ARG A 178 -16.22 -20.20 -9.39
CA ARG A 178 -16.18 -19.40 -10.63
C ARG A 178 -16.25 -17.91 -10.31
N CYS A 179 -15.31 -17.42 -9.50
CA CYS A 179 -15.36 -16.04 -9.03
C CYS A 179 -15.24 -15.06 -10.20
N GLN A 180 -16.14 -14.07 -10.26
CA GLN A 180 -16.26 -13.17 -11.42
C GLN A 180 -15.01 -12.32 -11.63
N TYR A 181 -14.41 -11.85 -10.54
CA TYR A 181 -13.22 -10.99 -10.57
C TYR A 181 -11.89 -11.76 -10.59
N CYS A 182 -11.94 -13.10 -10.69
CA CYS A 182 -10.75 -13.94 -10.48
C CYS A 182 -9.69 -13.64 -11.54
N PHE A 183 -8.59 -13.00 -11.14
CA PHE A 183 -7.42 -12.80 -12.02
C PHE A 183 -6.83 -14.14 -12.48
N ALA A 184 -6.98 -15.20 -11.68
CA ALA A 184 -6.60 -16.56 -12.05
C ALA A 184 -7.61 -17.22 -13.00
N SER A 185 -8.57 -16.48 -13.58
CA SER A 185 -9.55 -17.00 -14.55
C SER A 185 -10.24 -18.29 -14.06
N CYS A 186 -10.70 -18.25 -12.80
CA CYS A 186 -11.30 -19.39 -12.11
C CYS A 186 -10.39 -20.62 -11.99
N GLY A 187 -9.08 -20.41 -11.96
CA GLY A 187 -8.05 -21.41 -11.73
C GLY A 187 -7.02 -21.49 -12.85
N ASP A 188 -7.39 -21.34 -14.12
CA ASP A 188 -6.50 -21.63 -15.26
C ASP A 188 -5.55 -20.49 -15.66
N TYR A 189 -5.62 -19.34 -14.98
CA TYR A 189 -4.81 -18.15 -15.25
C TYR A 189 -4.85 -17.68 -16.72
N ALA A 190 -5.99 -17.89 -17.39
CA ALA A 190 -6.19 -17.58 -18.80
C ALA A 190 -5.19 -18.29 -19.74
N THR A 191 -4.53 -19.35 -19.25
CA THR A 191 -3.68 -20.22 -20.06
C THR A 191 -4.51 -21.21 -20.88
N GLY A 192 -5.77 -21.43 -20.51
CA GLY A 192 -6.62 -22.49 -21.06
C GLY A 192 -6.27 -23.90 -20.55
N HIS A 193 -5.27 -24.02 -19.67
CA HIS A 193 -4.79 -25.29 -19.14
C HIS A 193 -5.12 -25.42 -17.65
N ARG A 194 -5.86 -26.47 -17.30
CA ARG A 194 -6.13 -26.83 -15.90
C ARG A 194 -5.14 -27.88 -15.45
N GLU A 195 -4.19 -27.46 -14.62
CA GLU A 195 -3.07 -28.30 -14.19
C GLU A 195 -3.04 -28.46 -12.67
N MET A 196 -2.49 -29.57 -12.21
CA MET A 196 -2.22 -29.80 -10.79
C MET A 196 -0.72 -29.92 -10.60
N LEU A 197 -0.17 -29.21 -9.61
CA LEU A 197 1.26 -29.29 -9.31
C LEU A 197 1.63 -30.73 -8.96
N SER A 198 2.66 -31.26 -9.62
CA SER A 198 3.23 -32.56 -9.25
C SER A 198 4.12 -32.41 -8.01
N TYR A 199 4.23 -33.48 -7.21
CA TYR A 199 5.14 -33.47 -6.05
C TYR A 199 6.60 -33.18 -6.47
N GLU A 200 7.07 -33.77 -7.57
CA GLU A 200 8.45 -33.57 -8.06
C GLU A 200 8.72 -32.11 -8.47
N THR A 201 7.79 -31.48 -9.18
CA THR A 201 7.90 -30.06 -9.54
C THR A 201 7.85 -29.17 -8.31
N GLY A 202 6.96 -29.47 -7.36
CA GLY A 202 6.85 -28.74 -6.09
C GLY A 202 8.13 -28.85 -5.26
N LYS A 203 8.73 -30.04 -5.20
CA LYS A 203 10.01 -30.27 -4.51
C LYS A 203 11.12 -29.41 -5.11
N LYS A 204 11.25 -29.42 -6.45
CA LYS A 204 12.19 -28.56 -7.18
C LYS A 204 11.96 -27.08 -6.91
N ALA A 205 10.71 -26.64 -6.77
CA ALA A 205 10.40 -25.25 -6.43
C ALA A 205 10.87 -24.87 -5.01
N VAL A 206 10.68 -25.77 -4.03
CA VAL A 206 11.20 -25.58 -2.66
C VAL A 206 12.73 -25.52 -2.66
N ASP A 207 13.38 -26.45 -3.35
CA ASP A 207 14.85 -26.50 -3.46
C ASP A 207 15.40 -25.24 -4.15
N PHE A 208 14.71 -24.79 -5.21
CA PHE A 208 15.01 -23.54 -5.91
C PHE A 208 14.95 -22.35 -4.95
N LEU A 209 13.89 -22.20 -4.15
CA LEU A 209 13.77 -21.10 -3.18
C LEU A 209 14.89 -21.13 -2.13
N ILE A 210 15.18 -22.31 -1.57
CA ILE A 210 16.26 -22.49 -0.59
C ILE A 210 17.58 -21.99 -1.17
N LYS A 211 17.91 -22.39 -2.41
CA LYS A 211 19.13 -21.97 -3.11
C LYS A 211 19.12 -20.48 -3.45
N ALA A 212 18.03 -19.99 -4.02
CA ALA A 212 17.87 -18.60 -4.46
C ALA A 212 17.93 -17.57 -3.31
N SER A 213 17.63 -18.01 -2.09
CA SER A 213 17.68 -17.16 -0.90
C SER A 213 19.09 -16.83 -0.39
N GLY A 214 20.13 -17.50 -0.90
CA GLY A 214 21.52 -17.28 -0.47
C GLY A 214 21.69 -17.51 1.05
N PRO A 215 22.26 -16.57 1.83
CA PRO A 215 22.42 -16.71 3.28
C PRO A 215 21.15 -16.35 4.07
N ARG A 216 20.06 -15.90 3.43
CA ARG A 216 18.85 -15.49 4.14
C ARG A 216 18.20 -16.69 4.84
N ARG A 217 18.02 -16.61 6.16
CA ARG A 217 17.48 -17.72 6.96
C ARG A 217 15.96 -17.85 6.88
N ASN A 218 15.23 -16.74 6.99
CA ASN A 218 13.76 -16.72 7.04
C ASN A 218 13.17 -16.58 5.63
N LEU A 219 12.40 -17.57 5.22
CA LEU A 219 11.76 -17.71 3.92
C LEU A 219 10.25 -17.86 4.09
N ASP A 220 9.50 -17.53 3.05
CA ASP A 220 8.05 -17.63 3.00
C ASP A 220 7.60 -18.44 1.79
N ILE A 221 6.67 -19.37 1.99
CA ILE A 221 5.95 -20.03 0.90
C ILE A 221 4.45 -19.87 1.15
N ASP A 222 3.75 -19.31 0.16
CA ASP A 222 2.30 -19.28 0.12
C ASP A 222 1.80 -20.36 -0.85
N PHE A 223 1.07 -21.33 -0.32
CA PHE A 223 0.36 -22.33 -1.10
C PHE A 223 -0.91 -21.70 -1.66
N PHE A 224 -0.86 -21.45 -2.97
CA PHE A 224 -1.81 -20.63 -3.71
C PHE A 224 -2.29 -21.37 -4.97
N GLY A 225 -2.90 -20.65 -5.91
CA GLY A 225 -3.33 -21.13 -7.21
C GLY A 225 -4.78 -20.76 -7.48
N GLY A 226 -5.51 -21.68 -8.13
CA GLY A 226 -6.97 -21.72 -8.11
C GLY A 226 -7.48 -22.08 -6.71
N GLU A 227 -7.62 -23.38 -6.41
CA GLU A 227 -7.90 -23.85 -5.05
C GLU A 227 -6.86 -24.88 -4.59
N PRO A 228 -5.91 -24.52 -3.70
CA PRO A 228 -4.82 -25.42 -3.33
C PRO A 228 -5.29 -26.69 -2.60
N LEU A 229 -6.42 -26.65 -1.88
CA LEU A 229 -6.96 -27.84 -1.21
C LEU A 229 -7.51 -28.90 -2.17
N MET A 230 -7.68 -28.59 -3.46
CA MET A 230 -8.01 -29.60 -4.49
C MET A 230 -6.87 -30.59 -4.69
N ASN A 231 -5.63 -30.17 -4.49
CA ASN A 231 -4.44 -31.02 -4.61
C ASN A 231 -3.84 -31.34 -3.23
N TRP A 232 -4.71 -31.78 -2.32
CA TRP A 232 -4.42 -32.01 -0.90
C TRP A 232 -3.22 -32.92 -0.64
N LYS A 233 -3.05 -33.98 -1.43
CA LYS A 233 -1.95 -34.94 -1.26
C LYS A 233 -0.59 -34.28 -1.47
N VAL A 234 -0.46 -33.47 -2.52
CA VAL A 234 0.78 -32.75 -2.84
C VAL A 234 1.03 -31.65 -1.82
N LEU A 235 0.00 -30.89 -1.43
CA LEU A 235 0.14 -29.86 -0.40
C LEU A 235 0.66 -30.46 0.93
N LYS A 236 0.08 -31.57 1.40
CA LYS A 236 0.56 -32.29 2.60
C LYS A 236 2.02 -32.74 2.44
N ALA A 237 2.35 -33.37 1.32
CA ALA A 237 3.70 -33.88 1.08
C ALA A 237 4.75 -32.75 1.03
N LEU A 238 4.45 -31.64 0.36
CA LEU A 238 5.33 -30.48 0.28
C LEU A 238 5.49 -29.76 1.63
N THR A 239 4.42 -29.71 2.43
CA THR A 239 4.48 -29.15 3.80
C THR A 239 5.55 -29.88 4.62
N LEU A 240 5.48 -31.22 4.64
CA LEU A 240 6.43 -32.05 5.37
C LEU A 240 7.84 -31.95 4.76
N TYR A 241 7.95 -31.89 3.44
CA TYR A 241 9.23 -31.68 2.76
C TYR A 241 9.89 -30.35 3.17
N CYS A 242 9.12 -29.25 3.23
CA CYS A 242 9.63 -27.96 3.69
C CYS A 242 10.15 -28.01 5.13
N GLU A 243 9.43 -28.67 6.03
CA GLU A 243 9.84 -28.82 7.44
C GLU A 243 11.10 -29.69 7.60
N GLU A 244 11.24 -30.71 6.76
CA GLU A 244 12.41 -31.60 6.75
C GLU A 244 13.64 -30.92 6.13
N GLU A 245 13.48 -30.25 4.99
CA GLU A 245 14.60 -29.78 4.17
C GLU A 245 15.15 -28.44 4.64
N ALA A 246 14.29 -27.52 5.09
CA ALA A 246 14.73 -26.18 5.49
C ALA A 246 15.84 -26.18 6.58
N PRO A 247 15.75 -26.97 7.67
CA PRO A 247 16.79 -26.99 8.70
C PRO A 247 18.14 -27.50 8.19
N LYS A 248 18.16 -28.42 7.22
CA LYS A 248 19.40 -28.95 6.62
C LYS A 248 20.23 -27.85 5.94
N HIS A 249 19.57 -26.77 5.51
CA HIS A 249 20.19 -25.61 4.87
C HIS A 249 20.25 -24.36 5.77
N ASN A 250 20.07 -24.53 7.09
CA ASN A 250 19.97 -23.43 8.06
C ASN A 250 18.89 -22.41 7.66
N LYS A 251 17.74 -22.89 7.18
CA LYS A 251 16.56 -22.10 6.81
C LYS A 251 15.42 -22.32 7.79
N LYS A 252 14.50 -21.37 7.81
CA LYS A 252 13.18 -21.45 8.41
C LYS A 252 12.17 -21.01 7.36
N ILE A 253 11.30 -21.92 6.94
CA ILE A 253 10.23 -21.61 5.98
C ILE A 253 8.94 -21.42 6.77
N ARG A 254 8.33 -20.24 6.66
CA ARG A 254 6.95 -20.03 7.13
C ARG A 254 6.00 -20.40 6.01
N LEU A 255 5.05 -21.28 6.32
CA LEU A 255 4.05 -21.73 5.38
C LEU A 255 2.73 -20.97 5.59
N THR A 256 2.18 -20.46 4.50
CA THR A 256 0.85 -19.89 4.40
C THR A 256 0.03 -20.71 3.42
N VAL A 257 -1.28 -20.83 3.66
CA VAL A 257 -2.22 -21.37 2.66
C VAL A 257 -3.36 -20.39 2.46
N THR A 258 -3.66 -20.09 1.19
CA THR A 258 -4.81 -19.27 0.80
C THR A 258 -5.88 -20.16 0.18
N THR A 259 -7.06 -20.22 0.79
CA THR A 259 -8.15 -21.12 0.37
C THR A 259 -9.49 -20.41 0.29
N ASN A 260 -10.36 -20.88 -0.60
CA ASN A 260 -11.76 -20.50 -0.66
C ASN A 260 -12.65 -21.19 0.39
N ALA A 261 -12.05 -22.00 1.27
CA ALA A 261 -12.67 -22.68 2.40
C ALA A 261 -13.71 -23.78 2.08
N LEU A 262 -14.16 -23.95 0.82
CA LEU A 262 -15.14 -24.99 0.47
C LEU A 262 -14.67 -26.39 0.84
N LEU A 263 -13.36 -26.62 0.76
CA LEU A 263 -12.74 -27.92 0.98
C LEU A 263 -12.27 -28.14 2.42
N LEU A 264 -12.49 -27.19 3.34
CA LEU A 264 -12.18 -27.41 4.75
C LEU A 264 -13.09 -28.48 5.36
N ASN A 265 -12.48 -29.29 6.23
CA ASN A 265 -13.08 -30.29 7.09
C ASN A 265 -12.15 -30.49 8.32
N ASP A 266 -12.52 -31.36 9.26
CA ASP A 266 -11.76 -31.56 10.51
C ASP A 266 -10.32 -32.04 10.26
N GLU A 267 -10.12 -32.99 9.34
CA GLU A 267 -8.79 -33.52 9.00
C GLU A 267 -7.87 -32.42 8.45
N ARG A 268 -8.38 -31.63 7.50
CA ARG A 268 -7.65 -30.55 6.85
C ARG A 268 -7.36 -29.41 7.82
N THR A 269 -8.34 -29.07 8.64
CA THR A 269 -8.23 -28.01 9.65
C THR A 269 -7.18 -28.35 10.69
N LYS A 270 -7.20 -29.59 11.21
CA LYS A 270 -6.19 -30.07 12.15
C LYS A 270 -4.77 -29.96 11.55
N PHE A 271 -4.58 -30.50 10.35
CA PHE A 271 -3.28 -30.45 9.67
C PHE A 271 -2.82 -29.00 9.42
N ILE A 272 -3.70 -28.14 8.90
CA ILE A 272 -3.37 -26.72 8.65
C ILE A 272 -3.01 -26.00 9.96
N ASN A 273 -3.71 -26.28 11.05
CA ASN A 273 -3.40 -25.69 12.36
C ASN A 273 -2.08 -26.21 12.94
N GLU A 274 -1.69 -27.44 12.65
CA GLU A 274 -0.40 -28.02 13.09
C GLU A 274 0.79 -27.42 12.32
N HIS A 275 0.67 -27.23 11.00
CA HIS A 275 1.81 -26.95 10.13
C HIS A 275 1.86 -25.52 9.54
N MET A 276 0.70 -24.87 9.34
CA MET A 276 0.66 -23.56 8.67
C MET A 276 0.76 -22.42 9.68
N LYS A 277 1.78 -21.58 9.50
CA LYS A 277 1.98 -20.39 10.32
C LYS A 277 0.83 -19.41 10.16
N ASN A 278 0.39 -19.18 8.92
CA ASN A 278 -0.74 -18.32 8.59
C ASN A 278 -1.75 -19.02 7.67
N CYS A 279 -3.01 -18.57 7.68
CA CYS A 279 -4.03 -19.02 6.74
C CYS A 279 -4.90 -17.85 6.27
N VAL A 280 -5.09 -17.75 4.97
CA VAL A 280 -5.91 -16.73 4.33
C VAL A 280 -7.20 -17.37 3.85
N LEU A 281 -8.33 -16.90 4.39
CA LEU A 281 -9.65 -17.45 4.12
C LEU A 281 -10.43 -16.48 3.23
N SER A 282 -10.69 -16.86 1.99
CA SER A 282 -11.33 -15.95 1.03
C SER A 282 -12.83 -15.83 1.29
N ILE A 283 -13.31 -14.63 1.61
CA ILE A 283 -14.73 -14.29 1.77
C ILE A 283 -14.97 -12.79 1.63
N ASP A 284 -15.94 -12.40 0.80
CA ASP A 284 -16.15 -11.01 0.37
C ASP A 284 -17.09 -10.20 1.26
N GLY A 285 -17.67 -10.80 2.30
CA GLY A 285 -18.58 -10.10 3.22
C GLY A 285 -19.98 -10.68 3.22
N ARG A 286 -20.98 -9.83 2.93
CA ARG A 286 -22.40 -10.17 3.03
C ARG A 286 -22.78 -11.32 2.07
N PRO A 287 -23.79 -12.14 2.39
CA PRO A 287 -24.16 -13.32 1.59
C PRO A 287 -24.41 -13.00 0.12
N GLU A 288 -25.12 -11.92 -0.17
CA GLU A 288 -25.45 -11.48 -1.52
C GLU A 288 -24.22 -11.06 -2.33
N ILE A 289 -23.21 -10.48 -1.68
CA ILE A 289 -21.95 -10.10 -2.33
C ILE A 289 -21.11 -11.34 -2.61
N GLN A 290 -20.94 -12.21 -1.60
CA GLN A 290 -20.21 -13.47 -1.73
C GLN A 290 -20.82 -14.36 -2.82
N ASP A 291 -22.14 -14.53 -2.84
CA ASP A 291 -22.82 -15.42 -3.78
C ASP A 291 -22.78 -14.87 -5.21
N LYS A 292 -22.89 -13.55 -5.36
CA LYS A 292 -22.75 -12.88 -6.67
C LYS A 292 -21.33 -13.03 -7.22
N LEU A 293 -20.32 -12.68 -6.41
CA LEU A 293 -18.95 -12.54 -6.91
C LEU A 293 -18.15 -13.83 -6.85
N ARG A 294 -18.50 -14.78 -5.99
CA ARG A 294 -17.80 -16.07 -5.80
C ARG A 294 -18.76 -17.26 -5.92
N PRO A 295 -19.50 -17.41 -7.04
CA PRO A 295 -20.39 -18.55 -7.20
C PRO A 295 -19.60 -19.86 -7.30
N ALA A 296 -20.21 -20.97 -6.86
CA ALA A 296 -19.71 -22.31 -7.12
C ALA A 296 -19.83 -22.69 -8.61
N VAL A 297 -19.23 -23.82 -8.98
CA VAL A 297 -19.48 -24.42 -10.30
C VAL A 297 -20.99 -24.60 -10.50
N GLY A 298 -21.50 -24.16 -11.66
CA GLY A 298 -22.93 -24.15 -11.97
C GLY A 298 -23.68 -22.88 -11.54
N GLY A 299 -23.02 -21.89 -10.95
CA GLY A 299 -23.59 -20.57 -10.68
C GLY A 299 -24.31 -20.41 -9.34
N HIS A 300 -24.32 -21.45 -8.51
CA HIS A 300 -24.96 -21.42 -7.18
C HIS A 300 -24.14 -20.58 -6.19
N GLY A 301 -24.81 -19.97 -5.21
CA GLY A 301 -24.15 -19.26 -4.12
C GLY A 301 -23.19 -20.14 -3.32
N SER A 302 -22.11 -19.55 -2.79
CA SER A 302 -21.09 -20.26 -2.01
C SER A 302 -21.12 -19.92 -0.52
N TYR A 303 -21.77 -18.83 -0.11
CA TYR A 303 -21.73 -18.29 1.26
C TYR A 303 -22.18 -19.32 2.30
N SER A 304 -23.34 -19.96 2.07
CA SER A 304 -23.92 -20.96 2.99
C SER A 304 -23.01 -22.17 3.21
N HIS A 305 -22.10 -22.46 2.27
CA HIS A 305 -21.16 -23.56 2.35
C HIS A 305 -19.82 -23.16 2.98
N VAL A 306 -19.32 -21.95 2.71
CA VAL A 306 -18.00 -21.50 3.17
C VAL A 306 -18.06 -20.88 4.57
N MET A 307 -19.09 -20.09 4.90
CA MET A 307 -19.14 -19.34 6.15
C MET A 307 -19.11 -20.25 7.40
N PRO A 308 -19.92 -21.33 7.50
CA PRO A 308 -19.83 -22.23 8.66
C PRO A 308 -18.45 -22.87 8.81
N LYS A 309 -17.78 -23.17 7.69
CA LYS A 309 -16.43 -23.76 7.69
C LYS A 309 -15.37 -22.76 8.14
N ILE A 310 -15.48 -21.50 7.70
CA ILE A 310 -14.61 -20.40 8.13
C ILE A 310 -14.75 -20.18 9.63
N LYS A 311 -15.99 -20.05 10.14
CA LYS A 311 -16.24 -19.86 11.59
C LYS A 311 -15.66 -21.01 12.41
N LYS A 312 -15.88 -22.25 11.99
CA LYS A 312 -15.31 -23.43 12.65
C LYS A 312 -13.78 -23.43 12.61
N PHE A 313 -13.19 -23.17 11.44
CA PHE A 313 -11.73 -23.11 11.29
C PHE A 313 -11.12 -22.05 12.20
N VAL A 314 -11.69 -20.84 12.24
CA VAL A 314 -11.24 -19.74 13.09
C VAL A 314 -11.32 -20.12 14.57
N LEU A 315 -12.42 -20.74 14.99
CA LEU A 315 -12.58 -21.24 16.35
C LEU A 315 -11.50 -22.28 16.70
N ASP A 316 -11.30 -23.29 15.85
CA ASP A 316 -10.31 -24.36 16.06
C ASP A 316 -8.86 -23.82 16.01
N ARG A 317 -8.63 -22.73 15.28
CA ARG A 317 -7.31 -22.09 15.11
C ARG A 317 -6.92 -21.24 16.31
N GLY A 318 -7.88 -20.70 17.05
CA GLY A 318 -7.66 -19.88 18.24
C GLY A 318 -6.82 -18.64 17.93
N ASN A 319 -5.71 -18.47 18.65
CA ASN A 319 -4.84 -17.28 18.54
C ASN A 319 -3.77 -17.39 17.45
N LYS A 320 -3.72 -18.48 16.67
CA LYS A 320 -2.77 -18.62 15.56
C LYS A 320 -3.14 -17.65 14.44
N GLU A 321 -2.14 -17.18 13.69
CA GLU A 321 -2.32 -16.15 12.65
C GLU A 321 -3.29 -16.63 11.56
N TYR A 322 -4.32 -15.85 11.28
CA TYR A 322 -5.19 -15.99 10.12
C TYR A 322 -5.71 -14.63 9.74
N TYR A 323 -6.30 -14.53 8.55
CA TYR A 323 -7.25 -13.46 8.27
C TYR A 323 -8.25 -13.88 7.21
N VAL A 324 -9.44 -13.28 7.28
CA VAL A 324 -10.41 -13.34 6.19
C VAL A 324 -10.09 -12.25 5.18
N ARG A 325 -10.12 -12.62 3.91
CA ARG A 325 -9.72 -11.77 2.79
C ARG A 325 -10.87 -11.64 1.81
N GLY A 326 -11.46 -10.45 1.74
CA GLY A 326 -12.50 -10.09 0.79
C GLY A 326 -11.98 -9.16 -0.29
N THR A 327 -12.63 -9.20 -1.46
CA THR A 327 -12.36 -8.29 -2.58
C THR A 327 -13.58 -7.44 -2.86
N PHE A 328 -13.44 -6.11 -2.79
CA PHE A 328 -14.50 -5.19 -3.19
C PHE A 328 -14.32 -4.71 -4.62
N THR A 329 -15.43 -4.50 -5.29
CA THR A 329 -15.56 -4.22 -6.72
C THR A 329 -16.51 -3.04 -6.94
N HIS A 330 -16.77 -2.69 -8.20
CA HIS A 330 -17.86 -1.77 -8.56
C HIS A 330 -19.23 -2.22 -8.02
N TYR A 331 -19.42 -3.51 -7.74
CA TYR A 331 -20.69 -4.05 -7.27
C TYR A 331 -20.94 -3.92 -5.77
N ASN A 332 -19.96 -3.50 -4.99
CA ASN A 332 -20.05 -3.31 -3.54
C ASN A 332 -19.12 -2.19 -3.09
N THR A 333 -19.34 -0.98 -3.62
CA THR A 333 -18.60 0.22 -3.22
C THR A 333 -18.87 0.62 -1.77
N ASP A 334 -19.95 0.08 -1.17
CA ASP A 334 -20.30 0.11 0.26
C ASP A 334 -19.57 -0.97 1.09
N PHE A 335 -18.33 -1.32 0.72
CA PHE A 335 -17.54 -2.41 1.32
C PHE A 335 -17.37 -2.31 2.84
N SER A 336 -17.60 -1.15 3.45
CA SER A 336 -17.57 -1.02 4.92
C SER A 336 -18.64 -1.91 5.57
N GLU A 337 -19.78 -2.12 4.93
CA GLU A 337 -20.84 -3.02 5.40
C GLU A 337 -20.43 -4.49 5.32
N ASP A 338 -19.64 -4.85 4.30
CA ASP A 338 -19.05 -6.18 4.17
C ASP A 338 -18.06 -6.48 5.31
N VAL A 339 -17.22 -5.49 5.66
CA VAL A 339 -16.29 -5.61 6.80
C VAL A 339 -17.06 -5.72 8.12
N LYS A 340 -18.08 -4.87 8.34
CA LYS A 340 -18.93 -4.91 9.55
C LYS A 340 -19.62 -6.25 9.70
N HIS A 341 -20.19 -6.80 8.63
CA HIS A 341 -20.80 -8.12 8.64
C HIS A 341 -19.83 -9.24 9.03
N LEU A 342 -18.59 -9.19 8.56
CA LEU A 342 -17.59 -10.17 8.97
C LEU A 342 -17.22 -9.99 10.46
N ALA A 343 -17.11 -8.75 10.93
CA ALA A 343 -16.82 -8.45 12.33
C ALA A 343 -17.90 -8.97 13.27
N THR A 344 -19.20 -8.76 12.96
CA THR A 344 -20.33 -9.25 13.79
C THR A 344 -20.42 -10.79 13.86
N LEU A 345 -19.69 -11.49 13.00
CA LEU A 345 -19.55 -12.95 13.03
C LEU A 345 -18.31 -13.42 13.82
N ASP A 346 -17.67 -12.51 14.56
CA ASP A 346 -16.45 -12.70 15.35
C ASP A 346 -15.20 -13.08 14.53
N LEU A 347 -15.17 -12.67 13.25
CA LEU A 347 -13.99 -12.78 12.41
C LEU A 347 -13.09 -11.57 12.68
N ARG A 348 -12.09 -11.73 13.56
CA ARG A 348 -11.35 -10.59 14.15
C ARG A 348 -10.18 -10.08 13.31
N GLN A 349 -9.79 -10.78 12.26
CA GLN A 349 -8.65 -10.41 11.40
C GLN A 349 -9.16 -10.27 9.97
N ILE A 350 -9.42 -9.04 9.52
CA ILE A 350 -10.14 -8.78 8.26
C ILE A 350 -9.30 -7.94 7.32
N SER A 351 -9.10 -8.42 6.09
CA SER A 351 -8.60 -7.61 4.97
C SER A 351 -9.68 -7.51 3.89
N MET A 352 -9.96 -6.29 3.41
CA MET A 352 -10.89 -6.03 2.33
C MET A 352 -10.20 -5.14 1.30
N GLU A 353 -9.88 -5.71 0.13
CA GLU A 353 -9.00 -5.10 -0.85
C GLU A 353 -9.72 -4.79 -2.17
N PRO A 354 -9.30 -3.73 -2.88
CA PRO A 354 -9.90 -3.37 -4.16
C PRO A 354 -9.52 -4.41 -5.19
N VAL A 355 -10.42 -4.64 -6.13
CA VAL A 355 -10.17 -5.54 -7.25
C VAL A 355 -9.02 -5.04 -8.14
N VAL A 356 -8.13 -5.96 -8.51
CA VAL A 356 -7.19 -5.81 -9.62
C VAL A 356 -7.93 -6.25 -10.88
N ALA A 357 -8.09 -5.36 -11.85
CA ALA A 357 -8.92 -5.59 -13.03
C ALA A 357 -8.28 -4.99 -14.29
N LYS A 358 -8.75 -5.42 -15.46
CA LYS A 358 -8.49 -4.76 -16.75
C LYS A 358 -9.53 -3.67 -17.00
N PRO A 359 -9.24 -2.67 -17.87
CA PRO A 359 -10.21 -1.63 -18.23
C PRO A 359 -11.51 -2.16 -18.87
N THR A 360 -11.49 -3.37 -19.43
CA THR A 360 -12.64 -4.02 -20.05
C THR A 360 -13.54 -4.76 -19.07
N ASP A 361 -13.08 -5.01 -17.84
CA ASP A 361 -13.81 -5.85 -16.89
C ASP A 361 -14.96 -5.06 -16.25
N ASP A 362 -16.16 -5.66 -16.18
CA ASP A 362 -17.35 -4.97 -15.69
C ASP A 362 -17.31 -4.68 -14.18
N PHE A 363 -16.63 -5.53 -13.41
CA PHE A 363 -16.45 -5.42 -11.96
C PHE A 363 -15.38 -4.39 -11.55
N ARG A 364 -14.60 -3.83 -12.49
CA ARG A 364 -13.53 -2.88 -12.18
C ARG A 364 -14.08 -1.63 -11.49
N LEU A 365 -13.32 -1.08 -10.55
CA LEU A 365 -13.61 0.24 -9.99
C LEU A 365 -13.40 1.34 -11.04
N ARG A 366 -14.29 2.33 -11.03
CA ARG A 366 -14.36 3.44 -11.99
C ARG A 366 -14.18 4.76 -11.27
N ASP A 367 -13.88 5.83 -12.02
CA ASP A 367 -13.77 7.17 -11.44
C ASP A 367 -15.05 7.61 -10.71
N SER A 368 -16.21 7.18 -11.19
CA SER A 368 -17.52 7.42 -10.55
C SER A 368 -17.67 6.77 -9.18
N ASP A 369 -16.90 5.72 -8.90
CA ASP A 369 -16.98 4.96 -7.65
C ASP A 369 -16.12 5.60 -6.55
N ILE A 370 -15.11 6.39 -6.94
CA ILE A 370 -14.12 6.94 -6.02
C ILE A 370 -14.77 7.70 -4.88
N PRO A 371 -15.66 8.69 -5.09
CA PRO A 371 -16.23 9.46 -3.98
C PRO A 371 -16.91 8.57 -2.94
N LYS A 372 -17.61 7.52 -3.40
CA LYS A 372 -18.26 6.55 -2.52
C LYS A 372 -17.24 5.72 -1.75
N VAL A 373 -16.24 5.19 -2.42
CA VAL A 373 -15.19 4.38 -1.77
C VAL A 373 -14.42 5.18 -0.72
N LEU A 374 -14.11 6.45 -0.98
CA LEU A 374 -13.43 7.31 0.00
C LEU A 374 -14.30 7.58 1.23
N GLU A 375 -15.59 7.88 1.02
CA GLU A 375 -16.58 8.02 2.09
C GLU A 375 -16.65 6.75 2.97
N GLU A 376 -16.62 5.58 2.34
CA GLU A 376 -16.73 4.30 3.04
C GLU A 376 -15.47 3.93 3.82
N TYR A 377 -14.27 4.36 3.40
CA TYR A 377 -13.08 4.28 4.23
C TYR A 377 -13.20 5.11 5.51
N GLU A 378 -13.68 6.36 5.40
CA GLU A 378 -13.86 7.22 6.57
C GLU A 378 -14.90 6.66 7.53
N LYS A 379 -16.05 6.20 7.01
CA LYS A 379 -17.07 5.51 7.80
C LYS A 379 -16.51 4.28 8.51
N LEU A 380 -15.72 3.48 7.81
CA LEU A 380 -15.10 2.29 8.39
C LEU A 380 -14.09 2.65 9.48
N ALA A 381 -13.31 3.71 9.30
CA ALA A 381 -12.35 4.18 10.31
C ALA A 381 -13.06 4.68 11.58
N VAL A 382 -14.15 5.43 11.43
CA VAL A 382 -14.99 5.87 12.58
C VAL A 382 -15.56 4.66 13.30
N HIS A 383 -16.13 3.70 12.57
CA HIS A 383 -16.68 2.47 13.15
C HIS A 383 -15.60 1.63 13.86
N TYR A 384 -14.43 1.49 13.25
CA TYR A 384 -13.27 0.80 13.81
C TYR A 384 -12.85 1.42 15.15
N GLN A 385 -12.75 2.75 15.21
CA GLN A 385 -12.40 3.46 16.44
C GLN A 385 -13.45 3.28 17.55
N GLN A 386 -14.74 3.21 17.20
CA GLN A 386 -15.84 3.04 18.15
C GLN A 386 -15.94 1.60 18.70
N THR A 387 -15.55 0.61 17.90
CA THR A 387 -15.70 -0.83 18.23
C THR A 387 -14.45 -1.46 18.81
N LYS A 388 -13.29 -0.78 18.80
CA LYS A 388 -12.02 -1.33 19.27
C LYS A 388 -12.05 -1.87 20.72
N ASP A 389 -12.87 -1.24 21.58
CA ASP A 389 -13.08 -1.61 22.99
C ASP A 389 -14.51 -2.14 23.25
N GLY A 390 -15.29 -2.35 22.19
CA GLY A 390 -16.71 -2.69 22.24
C GLY A 390 -17.03 -4.17 21.95
N GLU A 391 -18.26 -4.43 21.54
CA GLU A 391 -18.67 -5.75 21.04
C GLU A 391 -18.06 -5.99 19.65
N HIS A 392 -17.59 -7.21 19.41
CA HIS A 392 -16.98 -7.64 18.15
C HIS A 392 -15.76 -6.82 17.67
N PRO A 393 -14.72 -6.64 18.51
CA PRO A 393 -13.52 -5.92 18.08
C PRO A 393 -12.79 -6.71 16.98
N TYR A 394 -12.30 -5.98 15.99
CA TYR A 394 -11.57 -6.56 14.86
C TYR A 394 -10.35 -5.71 14.51
N ARG A 395 -9.40 -6.33 13.81
CA ARG A 395 -8.26 -5.66 13.17
C ARG A 395 -8.55 -5.58 11.68
N PHE A 396 -8.31 -4.41 11.09
CA PHE A 396 -8.46 -4.20 9.66
C PHE A 396 -7.11 -3.91 9.03
N PHE A 397 -6.66 -4.76 8.09
CA PHE A 397 -5.28 -4.72 7.60
C PHE A 397 -4.88 -3.37 6.97
N HIS A 398 -5.78 -2.72 6.25
CA HIS A 398 -5.50 -1.40 5.65
C HIS A 398 -5.35 -0.25 6.65
N PHE A 399 -5.76 -0.45 7.91
CA PHE A 399 -5.56 0.53 8.98
C PHE A 399 -4.29 0.29 9.80
N ASN A 400 -3.53 -0.77 9.48
CA ASN A 400 -2.26 -1.04 10.13
C ASN A 400 -1.18 -0.12 9.55
N VAL A 401 -0.86 0.96 10.27
CA VAL A 401 0.30 1.82 10.00
C VAL A 401 1.26 1.77 11.18
N GLN A 402 2.57 1.72 10.90
CA GLN A 402 3.62 1.75 11.92
C GLN A 402 4.48 3.00 11.73
N LEU A 403 4.25 4.01 12.58
CA LEU A 403 5.00 5.29 12.55
C LEU A 403 6.30 5.23 13.37
N GLU A 404 6.36 4.39 14.41
CA GLU A 404 7.52 4.24 15.30
C GLU A 404 8.33 2.98 14.95
N GLY A 405 9.65 3.10 14.82
CA GLY A 405 10.51 1.95 14.47
C GLY A 405 10.08 1.28 13.15
N GLY A 406 9.51 2.07 12.23
CA GLY A 406 8.80 1.59 11.04
C GLY A 406 9.67 0.81 10.06
N ALA A 407 9.04 0.39 8.96
CA ALA A 407 9.69 -0.42 7.94
C ALA A 407 11.01 0.22 7.48
N CYS A 408 12.11 -0.55 7.45
CA CYS A 408 13.42 -0.04 7.02
C CYS A 408 13.34 0.63 5.64
N ALA A 409 14.27 1.54 5.34
CA ALA A 409 14.32 2.27 4.08
C ALA A 409 14.00 1.37 2.88
N PHE A 410 14.65 0.21 2.77
CA PHE A 410 14.39 -0.79 1.74
C PHE A 410 12.90 -1.06 1.44
N LYS A 411 12.08 -1.29 2.47
CA LYS A 411 10.65 -1.59 2.30
C LYS A 411 9.87 -0.37 1.80
N ARG A 412 10.21 0.83 2.29
CA ARG A 412 9.55 2.09 1.92
C ARG A 412 9.74 2.45 0.45
N TYR A 413 10.83 2.00 -0.16
CA TYR A 413 11.16 2.40 -1.52
C TYR A 413 10.90 1.34 -2.61
N LYS A 414 10.83 0.04 -2.26
CA LYS A 414 10.74 -1.06 -3.24
C LYS A 414 9.39 -1.78 -3.28
N GLY A 415 8.49 -1.48 -2.34
CA GLY A 415 7.20 -2.14 -2.25
C GLY A 415 7.33 -3.65 -2.01
N CYS A 416 6.52 -4.45 -2.72
CA CYS A 416 6.32 -5.87 -2.45
C CYS A 416 7.47 -6.80 -2.84
N GLY A 417 8.46 -6.31 -3.61
CA GLY A 417 9.60 -7.12 -4.07
C GLY A 417 9.27 -8.06 -5.24
N VAL A 418 8.17 -7.81 -5.97
CA VAL A 418 7.80 -8.53 -7.21
C VAL A 418 9.01 -8.66 -8.16
N GLY A 419 9.23 -9.87 -8.68
CA GLY A 419 10.29 -10.18 -9.64
C GLY A 419 11.73 -10.12 -9.12
N THR A 420 11.95 -9.66 -7.89
CA THR A 420 13.30 -9.43 -7.33
C THR A 420 13.55 -10.16 -6.02
N GLU A 421 12.54 -10.24 -5.15
CA GLU A 421 12.57 -10.97 -3.88
C GLU A 421 11.38 -11.93 -3.72
N TYR A 422 10.32 -11.69 -4.47
CA TYR A 422 9.11 -12.48 -4.54
C TYR A 422 8.89 -12.99 -5.96
N ILE A 423 8.48 -14.25 -6.08
CA ILE A 423 8.16 -14.91 -7.35
C ILE A 423 6.90 -15.76 -7.19
N ALA A 424 6.29 -16.13 -8.32
CA ALA A 424 5.30 -17.19 -8.39
C ALA A 424 5.82 -18.37 -9.21
N VAL A 425 5.43 -19.58 -8.83
CA VAL A 425 5.75 -20.81 -9.57
C VAL A 425 4.45 -21.54 -9.93
N THR A 426 4.30 -21.88 -11.21
CA THR A 426 3.13 -22.57 -11.77
C THR A 426 3.23 -24.10 -11.65
N PRO A 427 2.12 -24.85 -11.86
CA PRO A 427 2.13 -26.32 -11.85
C PRO A 427 3.15 -26.97 -12.79
N ASN A 428 3.36 -26.40 -13.98
CA ASN A 428 4.38 -26.84 -14.94
C ASN A 428 5.82 -26.37 -14.62
N GLY A 429 6.00 -25.61 -13.53
CA GLY A 429 7.29 -25.17 -13.02
C GLY A 429 7.78 -23.81 -13.52
N SER A 430 7.04 -23.13 -14.39
CA SER A 430 7.40 -21.79 -14.86
C SER A 430 7.42 -20.78 -13.72
N ILE A 431 8.42 -19.89 -13.76
CA ILE A 431 8.69 -18.88 -12.74
C ILE A 431 8.24 -17.51 -13.28
N TYR A 432 7.42 -16.81 -12.52
CA TYR A 432 6.91 -15.47 -12.83
C TYR A 432 7.23 -14.47 -11.72
N PRO A 433 7.22 -13.15 -11.99
CA PRO A 433 7.45 -12.11 -10.98
C PRO A 433 6.45 -12.13 -9.82
N CYS A 434 5.19 -12.42 -10.10
CA CYS A 434 4.16 -12.70 -9.10
C CYS A 434 2.97 -13.44 -9.73
N HIS A 435 2.00 -13.83 -8.90
CA HIS A 435 0.81 -14.56 -9.35
C HIS A 435 -0.03 -13.79 -10.38
N GLN A 436 0.00 -12.45 -10.40
CA GLN A 436 -0.77 -11.62 -11.34
C GLN A 436 -0.17 -11.57 -12.75
N PHE A 437 1.09 -12.00 -12.92
CA PHE A 437 1.77 -12.08 -14.22
C PHE A 437 1.75 -13.50 -14.80
N VAL A 438 1.21 -14.48 -14.07
CA VAL A 438 1.03 -15.83 -14.61
C VAL A 438 0.06 -15.75 -15.80
N GLY A 439 0.46 -16.34 -16.93
CA GLY A 439 -0.25 -16.22 -18.21
C GLY A 439 0.30 -15.14 -19.14
N GLU A 440 1.13 -14.22 -18.63
CA GLU A 440 1.81 -13.20 -19.44
C GLU A 440 3.21 -13.70 -19.84
N GLU A 441 3.30 -14.44 -20.96
CA GLU A 441 4.51 -15.16 -21.39
C GLU A 441 5.78 -14.28 -21.43
N GLN A 442 5.65 -13.00 -21.78
CA GLN A 442 6.76 -12.03 -21.82
C GLN A 442 7.39 -11.73 -20.44
N TYR A 443 6.81 -12.24 -19.35
CA TYR A 443 7.31 -12.13 -18.00
C TYR A 443 7.76 -13.47 -17.40
N ILE A 444 7.85 -14.55 -18.18
CA ILE A 444 8.49 -15.79 -17.70
C ILE A 444 9.97 -15.52 -17.41
N MET A 445 10.41 -15.86 -16.19
CA MET A 445 11.77 -15.66 -15.72
C MET A 445 12.64 -16.92 -15.82
N GLY A 446 12.02 -18.09 -16.03
CA GLY A 446 12.67 -19.40 -16.05
C GLY A 446 11.70 -20.53 -15.70
N ASN A 447 12.22 -21.74 -15.50
CA ASN A 447 11.45 -22.90 -15.03
C ASN A 447 12.24 -23.68 -13.97
N VAL A 448 11.61 -24.04 -12.84
CA VAL A 448 12.28 -24.75 -11.73
C VAL A 448 12.83 -26.14 -12.12
N ASN A 449 12.44 -26.67 -13.29
CA ASN A 449 12.93 -27.95 -13.78
C ASN A 449 14.33 -27.89 -14.39
N ASP A 450 14.75 -26.74 -14.91
CA ASP A 450 15.98 -26.59 -15.68
C ASP A 450 16.78 -25.32 -15.37
N THR A 451 16.16 -24.33 -14.73
CA THR A 451 16.76 -23.01 -14.47
C THR A 451 17.31 -22.93 -13.06
N GLN A 452 18.59 -22.59 -12.93
CA GLN A 452 19.21 -22.26 -11.65
C GLN A 452 18.93 -20.80 -11.25
N PRO A 453 18.96 -20.45 -9.95
CA PRO A 453 18.63 -19.08 -9.51
C PRO A 453 19.43 -17.95 -10.16
N ASP A 454 20.70 -18.19 -10.48
CA ASP A 454 21.59 -17.26 -11.16
C ASP A 454 21.25 -17.10 -12.66
N GLU A 455 20.60 -18.10 -13.24
CA GLU A 455 20.17 -18.15 -14.65
C GLU A 455 18.80 -17.49 -14.91
N LEU A 456 18.08 -17.08 -13.86
CA LEU A 456 16.84 -16.32 -14.01
C LEU A 456 17.01 -15.14 -14.97
N ASP A 457 16.02 -14.93 -15.86
CA ASP A 457 16.09 -13.91 -16.91
C ASP A 457 16.31 -12.50 -16.33
N LYS A 458 17.53 -12.00 -16.49
CA LYS A 458 17.95 -10.69 -15.98
C LYS A 458 17.25 -9.53 -16.67
N LYS A 459 16.79 -9.70 -17.92
CA LYS A 459 16.03 -8.67 -18.64
C LYS A 459 14.65 -8.53 -18.01
N VAL A 460 13.99 -9.63 -17.66
CA VAL A 460 12.71 -9.59 -16.94
C VAL A 460 12.91 -9.02 -15.53
N GLN A 461 13.93 -9.48 -14.79
CA GLN A 461 14.21 -8.94 -13.44
C GLN A 461 14.48 -7.44 -13.44
N ALA A 462 15.22 -6.93 -14.44
CA ALA A 462 15.52 -5.49 -14.56
C ALA A 462 14.24 -4.63 -14.64
N LYS A 463 13.22 -5.09 -15.38
CA LYS A 463 11.93 -4.37 -15.50
C LYS A 463 11.26 -4.11 -14.14
N PHE A 464 11.45 -4.99 -13.17
CA PHE A 464 10.87 -4.83 -11.82
C PHE A 464 11.84 -4.17 -10.83
N LYS A 465 13.15 -4.34 -11.02
CA LYS A 465 14.19 -3.68 -10.22
C LYS A 465 14.09 -2.15 -10.32
N ASP A 466 13.66 -1.64 -11.46
CA ASP A 466 13.63 -0.20 -11.72
C ASP A 466 12.32 0.47 -11.26
N LEU A 467 11.35 -0.29 -10.73
CA LEU A 467 10.06 0.20 -10.18
C LEU A 467 10.18 0.83 -8.79
N PHE A 468 11.27 1.56 -8.59
CA PHE A 468 11.59 2.29 -7.38
C PHE A 468 10.76 3.57 -7.27
N THR A 469 10.27 3.90 -6.07
CA THR A 469 9.39 5.07 -5.87
C THR A 469 10.01 6.38 -6.35
N LEU A 470 11.31 6.61 -6.15
CA LEU A 470 11.95 7.85 -6.60
C LEU A 470 12.22 7.90 -8.11
N ASN A 471 12.07 6.77 -8.83
CA ASN A 471 12.19 6.75 -10.29
C ASN A 471 10.87 7.10 -11.00
N SER A 472 9.74 7.13 -10.27
CA SER A 472 8.44 7.52 -10.84
C SER A 472 8.17 8.99 -10.57
N HIS A 473 7.92 9.77 -11.62
CA HIS A 473 7.55 11.18 -11.51
C HIS A 473 6.31 11.40 -10.63
N ASP A 474 5.32 10.52 -10.76
CA ASP A 474 4.09 10.56 -9.96
C ASP A 474 4.36 10.28 -8.48
N CYS A 475 5.27 9.36 -8.17
CA CYS A 475 5.59 8.97 -6.79
C CYS A 475 6.58 9.93 -6.11
N LEU A 476 7.49 10.55 -6.87
CA LEU A 476 8.47 11.51 -6.37
C LEU A 476 7.79 12.71 -5.69
N ASN A 477 6.64 13.12 -6.22
CA ASN A 477 5.83 14.22 -5.68
C ASN A 477 4.66 13.75 -4.79
N CYS A 478 4.61 12.47 -4.44
CA CYS A 478 3.52 11.90 -3.67
C CYS A 478 3.89 11.82 -2.18
N TRP A 479 3.02 12.36 -1.32
CA TRP A 479 3.19 12.35 0.14
C TRP A 479 3.02 10.95 0.77
N SER A 480 2.35 10.01 0.08
CA SER A 480 2.12 8.65 0.58
C SER A 480 3.18 7.63 0.12
N ARG A 481 4.21 8.06 -0.63
CA ARG A 481 5.17 7.17 -1.34
C ARG A 481 5.84 6.11 -0.46
N TYR A 482 6.16 6.45 0.79
CA TYR A 482 6.87 5.55 1.70
C TYR A 482 5.96 4.56 2.42
N HIS A 483 4.65 4.83 2.39
CA HIS A 483 3.66 3.88 2.86
C HIS A 483 3.33 2.86 1.78
N CYS A 484 3.05 3.32 0.56
CA CYS A 484 2.60 2.43 -0.51
C CYS A 484 3.73 1.73 -1.29
N GLY A 485 4.97 2.22 -1.17
CA GLY A 485 6.12 1.64 -1.86
C GLY A 485 6.03 1.66 -3.39
N GLY A 486 5.21 2.55 -3.97
CA GLY A 486 5.04 2.70 -5.42
C GLY A 486 3.75 2.06 -5.98
N GLY A 487 2.96 1.40 -5.13
CA GLY A 487 1.75 0.71 -5.52
C GLY A 487 2.03 -0.67 -6.15
N CYS A 488 1.00 -1.26 -6.77
CA CYS A 488 1.06 -2.61 -7.34
C CYS A 488 1.48 -2.57 -8.83
N PRO A 489 2.63 -3.14 -9.23
CA PRO A 489 3.04 -3.19 -10.63
C PRO A 489 2.09 -3.96 -11.54
N ALA A 490 1.39 -4.97 -11.01
CA ALA A 490 0.38 -5.68 -11.78
C ALA A 490 -0.84 -4.82 -12.11
N ASN A 491 -1.26 -3.92 -11.21
CA ASN A 491 -2.30 -2.94 -11.53
C ASN A 491 -1.83 -1.99 -12.63
N ASN A 492 -0.59 -1.50 -12.55
CA ASN A 492 -0.01 -0.63 -13.58
C ASN A 492 -0.03 -1.35 -14.95
N TRP A 493 0.43 -2.60 -15.00
CA TRP A 493 0.40 -3.41 -16.22
C TRP A 493 -1.03 -3.65 -16.74
N HIS A 494 -1.93 -4.18 -15.92
CA HIS A 494 -3.28 -4.57 -16.39
C HIS A 494 -4.14 -3.37 -16.79
N GLN A 495 -3.88 -2.19 -16.23
CA GLN A 495 -4.62 -0.95 -16.53
C GLN A 495 -4.03 -0.15 -17.68
N ASN A 496 -2.69 -0.14 -17.81
CA ASN A 496 -2.00 0.76 -18.74
C ASN A 496 -1.15 0.03 -19.80
N SER A 497 -0.98 -1.28 -19.69
CA SER A 497 0.04 -2.05 -20.41
C SER A 497 1.46 -1.49 -20.23
N ASP A 498 1.71 -0.87 -19.07
CA ASP A 498 2.96 -0.20 -18.73
C ASP A 498 3.19 -0.30 -17.21
N LEU A 499 4.30 -0.93 -16.80
CA LEU A 499 4.67 -1.11 -15.40
C LEU A 499 4.98 0.22 -14.69
N HIS A 500 5.44 1.23 -15.43
CA HIS A 500 5.88 2.52 -14.89
C HIS A 500 4.75 3.53 -14.76
N LYS A 501 3.59 3.27 -15.37
CA LYS A 501 2.44 4.15 -15.30
C LYS A 501 1.51 3.75 -14.15
N ASN A 502 1.51 4.56 -13.10
CA ASN A 502 0.72 4.32 -11.90
C ASN A 502 -0.80 4.23 -12.18
N TYR A 503 -1.48 3.28 -11.55
CA TYR A 503 -2.93 3.19 -11.55
C TYR A 503 -3.55 4.25 -10.61
N LYS A 504 -4.03 5.35 -11.20
CA LYS A 504 -4.50 6.55 -10.47
C LYS A 504 -5.59 6.28 -9.45
N ILE A 505 -6.62 5.49 -9.78
CA ILE A 505 -7.70 5.14 -8.83
C ILE A 505 -7.12 4.43 -7.61
N GLY A 506 -6.19 3.48 -7.84
CA GLY A 506 -5.46 2.81 -6.77
C GLY A 506 -4.68 3.78 -5.88
N CYS A 507 -3.98 4.75 -6.47
CA CYS A 507 -3.24 5.78 -5.72
C CYS A 507 -4.16 6.63 -4.83
N ILE A 508 -5.31 7.07 -5.35
CA ILE A 508 -6.27 7.89 -4.59
C ILE A 508 -6.84 7.10 -3.40
N MET A 509 -7.24 5.84 -3.62
CA MET A 509 -7.72 4.97 -2.54
C MET A 509 -6.64 4.73 -1.48
N GLU A 510 -5.39 4.49 -1.90
CA GLU A 510 -4.27 4.26 -0.99
C GLU A 510 -3.94 5.50 -0.15
N GLN A 511 -4.01 6.69 -0.74
CA GLN A 511 -3.86 7.96 0.00
C GLN A 511 -4.95 8.11 1.07
N LYS A 512 -6.21 7.85 0.73
CA LYS A 512 -7.32 7.93 1.70
C LYS A 512 -7.22 6.86 2.80
N ARG A 513 -6.77 5.65 2.48
CA ARG A 513 -6.46 4.64 3.50
C ARG A 513 -5.43 5.16 4.49
N LEU A 514 -4.34 5.74 3.99
CA LEU A 514 -3.30 6.30 4.84
C LEU A 514 -3.84 7.46 5.70
N GLU A 515 -4.64 8.37 5.16
CA GLU A 515 -5.30 9.42 5.97
C GLU A 515 -6.13 8.82 7.11
N CYS A 516 -6.95 7.79 6.82
CA CYS A 516 -7.75 7.10 7.83
C CYS A 516 -6.86 6.45 8.90
N SER A 517 -5.78 5.77 8.49
CA SER A 517 -4.81 5.14 9.40
C SER A 517 -4.10 6.16 10.28
N LEU A 518 -3.69 7.29 9.72
CA LEU A 518 -3.06 8.39 10.45
C LEU A 518 -4.04 9.03 11.45
N TRP A 519 -5.30 9.23 11.06
CA TRP A 519 -6.35 9.71 11.96
C TRP A 519 -6.58 8.75 13.12
N LEU A 520 -6.65 7.44 12.86
CA LEU A 520 -6.76 6.42 13.91
C LEU A 520 -5.55 6.46 14.87
N LYS A 521 -4.33 6.60 14.36
CA LYS A 521 -3.12 6.76 15.19
C LYS A 521 -3.16 8.01 16.05
N ALA A 522 -3.61 9.13 15.50
CA ALA A 522 -3.80 10.36 16.25
C ALA A 522 -4.80 10.17 17.41
N LYS A 523 -5.88 9.41 17.18
CA LYS A 523 -6.85 9.06 18.23
C LYS A 523 -6.30 8.09 19.29
N GLU A 524 -5.46 7.14 18.91
CA GLU A 524 -4.78 6.24 19.87
C GLU A 524 -3.86 7.01 20.81
N ARG A 525 -3.18 8.05 20.32
CA ARG A 525 -2.27 8.90 21.11
C ARG A 525 -2.98 9.96 21.98
N GLY A 526 -4.31 9.90 22.09
CA GLY A 526 -5.10 10.73 23.01
C GLY A 526 -5.68 12.01 22.43
N GLY A 527 -5.39 12.37 21.16
CA GLY A 527 -5.88 13.60 20.52
C GLY A 527 -5.37 14.90 21.16
N LEU A 528 -5.01 15.90 20.35
CA LEU A 528 -4.67 17.28 20.76
C LEU A 528 -3.70 17.43 21.95
N GLN A 529 -2.75 16.51 22.14
CA GLN A 529 -1.49 16.82 22.81
C GLN A 529 -0.39 16.70 21.78
N ALA A 530 0.20 17.84 21.40
CA ALA A 530 1.38 17.91 20.55
C ALA A 530 2.56 17.23 21.27
N GLN A 531 2.63 15.90 21.21
CA GLN A 531 3.84 15.17 21.54
C GLN A 531 4.66 15.04 20.26
N ILE A 532 5.42 16.09 19.96
CA ILE A 532 6.55 15.98 19.04
C ILE A 532 7.67 15.33 19.85
N GLN A 533 7.82 14.00 19.76
CA GLN A 533 8.99 13.32 20.30
C GLN A 533 10.09 13.23 19.23
N PRO A 534 11.28 13.79 19.48
CA PRO A 534 12.40 13.67 18.58
C PRO A 534 13.17 12.39 18.90
N ASP A 535 12.82 11.28 18.28
CA ASP A 535 13.69 10.10 18.24
C ASP A 535 14.08 9.82 16.80
N ILE A 536 14.98 10.68 16.28
CA ILE A 536 15.85 10.32 15.16
C ILE A 536 17.19 9.91 15.77
N ASP A 537 17.21 8.81 16.52
CA ASP A 537 18.44 8.06 16.63
C ASP A 537 18.67 7.40 15.28
N GLU A 538 19.78 7.79 14.65
CA GLU A 538 20.42 7.25 13.45
C GLU A 538 19.51 6.33 12.61
N VAL A 539 19.16 6.78 11.39
CA VAL A 539 18.81 5.85 10.32
C VAL A 539 19.94 4.82 10.28
N ALA A 540 19.69 3.63 10.84
CA ALA A 540 20.60 2.51 10.79
C ALA A 540 20.66 2.09 9.33
N ILE A 541 21.51 2.76 8.57
CA ILE A 541 22.06 2.24 7.34
C ILE A 541 22.80 1.00 7.81
N CYS A 542 22.18 -0.19 7.67
CA CYS A 542 22.95 -1.42 7.78
C CYS A 542 23.99 -1.37 6.66
N GLY A 543 25.16 -0.83 6.98
CA GLY A 543 26.36 -1.02 6.22
C GLY A 543 26.61 -2.51 6.14
N SER A 544 26.76 -3.00 4.91
CA SER A 544 27.41 -4.26 4.52
C SER A 544 27.96 -5.09 5.69
N GLY A 545 27.07 -5.80 6.41
CA GLY A 545 27.48 -6.44 7.65
C GLY A 545 26.38 -6.83 8.64
N CYS A 546 25.10 -6.97 8.25
CA CYS A 546 24.10 -7.55 9.16
C CYS A 546 24.22 -9.09 9.19
N GLY A 547 25.26 -9.57 9.90
CA GLY A 547 25.45 -10.95 10.31
C GLY A 547 24.82 -11.30 11.66
N GLY A 548 24.04 -10.39 12.26
CA GLY A 548 23.36 -10.63 13.54
C GLY A 548 22.07 -9.81 13.67
N GLY A 549 20.99 -10.49 14.07
CA GLY A 549 19.90 -9.92 14.86
C GLY A 549 19.07 -8.78 14.25
N CYS A 550 18.40 -8.99 13.13
CA CYS A 550 17.11 -8.33 12.87
C CYS A 550 16.01 -9.36 13.18
N ASP A 551 15.94 -9.72 14.46
CA ASP A 551 14.95 -10.61 15.05
C ASP A 551 13.82 -9.76 15.66
N THR A 552 13.14 -8.94 14.84
CA THR A 552 11.85 -8.37 15.25
C THR A 552 10.74 -9.28 14.74
N GLU A 553 10.11 -9.97 15.67
CA GLU A 553 8.86 -10.74 15.53
C GLU A 553 7.67 -9.81 15.20
N SER A 554 7.78 -9.00 14.15
CA SER A 554 6.65 -8.19 13.67
C SER A 554 5.80 -9.03 12.71
N SER A 555 4.55 -9.21 13.09
CA SER A 555 3.50 -10.02 12.48
C SER A 555 2.99 -9.50 11.12
N ALA A 556 3.88 -9.02 10.25
CA ALA A 556 3.53 -8.70 8.87
C ALA A 556 3.77 -9.95 8.00
N GLY A 557 2.67 -10.56 7.56
CA GLY A 557 2.70 -11.65 6.58
C GLY A 557 3.36 -11.24 5.26
N PRO A 558 3.60 -12.19 4.34
CA PRO A 558 4.34 -11.95 3.10
C PRO A 558 3.54 -11.22 2.00
N HIS A 559 2.57 -10.35 2.35
CA HIS A 559 1.70 -9.67 1.39
C HIS A 559 1.85 -8.14 1.48
N CYS A 560 2.50 -7.57 0.47
CA CYS A 560 2.21 -6.25 -0.10
C CYS A 560 1.90 -6.47 -1.58
#